data_AF-A0A6M3XTM2-F1
#
_entry.id   AF-A0A6M3XTM2-F1
#
_cell.length_a   1.000
_cell.length_b   1.000
_cell.length_c   1.000
_cell.angle_alpha   90.00
_cell.angle_beta   90.00
_cell.angle_gamma   90.00
#
_symmetry.space_group_name_H-M   'P 1'
#
loop_
_entity.id
_entity.type
_entity.pdbx_description
1 polymer ?
#
loop_
_entity_poly.entity_id
_entity_poly.type
_entity_poly.pdbx_seq_one_letter_code
_entity_poly.pdbx_strand_id
1 'polypeptide(L)'
;MQISKIEMNGFNGINCPHNLGQHTLFLGKRGSGKSSSYKALKFCLQPIASTNLPKEFSAHYAEASQTEKFSVTLTTDDGQTFTRELIRNAKNEVKQRFLSNDKALSKIQEANFLQDLGITLPDIDNFLEMSDQKKIEHLFKIFPCEVDVEKLTDQIDRSKEQENELQRKILGKREAIQSLEEQLSVFPVASGATIELLQKEIAQTETTIKDYEQQLREEEWAIQERQRISITEDEAKRREQAAAEKATKQAQETARLD
;
A
#
# COMPACT_ATOMS: atom_id res chain seq x y z
N MET A 1 6.98 19.09 7.15
CA MET A 1 8.38 18.66 7.17
C MET A 1 8.94 18.80 5.77
N GLN A 2 10.10 19.45 5.63
CA GLN A 2 10.78 19.70 4.37
C GLN A 2 12.25 19.30 4.50
N ILE A 3 12.84 18.73 3.45
CA ILE A 3 14.29 18.52 3.40
C ILE A 3 14.97 19.87 3.16
N SER A 4 15.83 20.28 4.10
CA SER A 4 16.55 21.55 4.10
C SER A 4 17.99 21.41 3.62
N LYS A 5 18.57 20.21 3.65
CA LYS A 5 19.95 19.95 3.21
C LYS A 5 20.15 18.54 2.67
N ILE A 6 21.00 18.41 1.66
CA ILE A 6 21.56 17.15 1.16
C ILE A 6 23.07 17.21 1.32
N GLU A 7 23.67 16.22 1.96
CA GLU A 7 25.11 16.05 2.02
C GLU A 7 25.50 14.73 1.36
N MET A 8 26.29 14.84 0.28
CA MET A 8 26.86 13.69 -0.41
C MET A 8 28.33 13.59 -0.05
N ASN A 9 28.76 12.41 0.42
CA ASN A 9 30.17 12.07 0.61
C ASN A 9 30.49 10.84 -0.23
N GLY A 10 31.27 11.01 -1.31
CA GLY A 10 31.71 9.95 -2.21
C GLY A 10 30.63 9.41 -3.16
N PHE A 11 29.43 10.00 -3.17
CA PHE A 11 28.32 9.57 -4.02
C PHE A 11 28.56 10.04 -5.47
N ASN A 12 28.75 9.12 -6.42
CA ASN A 12 29.17 9.39 -7.81
C ASN A 12 30.48 10.19 -7.91
N GLY A 13 31.39 10.00 -6.94
CA GLY A 13 32.61 10.79 -6.84
C GLY A 13 32.41 12.26 -6.44
N ILE A 14 31.20 12.65 -6.02
CA ILE A 14 30.87 14.02 -5.63
C ILE A 14 30.84 14.12 -4.10
N ASN A 15 31.58 15.10 -3.57
CA ASN A 15 31.50 15.56 -2.19
C ASN A 15 30.88 16.96 -2.21
N CYS A 16 29.60 17.09 -1.89
CA CYS A 16 28.96 18.39 -1.93
C CYS A 16 27.75 18.48 -0.99
N PRO A 17 27.70 19.51 -0.13
CA PRO A 17 26.49 19.90 0.55
C PRO A 17 25.64 20.81 -0.35
N HIS A 18 24.36 20.49 -0.49
CA HIS A 18 23.35 21.34 -1.11
C HIS A 18 22.33 21.77 -0.06
N ASN A 19 22.25 23.07 0.20
CA ASN A 19 21.14 23.64 0.98
C ASN A 19 19.92 23.76 0.06
N LEU A 20 18.76 23.33 0.55
CA LEU A 20 17.49 23.35 -0.17
C LEU A 20 16.59 24.42 0.45
N GLY A 21 16.08 25.31 -0.39
CA GLY A 21 14.96 26.18 -0.07
C GLY A 21 13.62 25.52 -0.42
N GLN A 22 12.51 26.23 -0.14
CA GLN A 22 11.15 25.80 -0.49
C GLN A 22 11.02 25.40 -1.97
N HIS A 23 11.68 26.16 -2.85
CA HIS A 23 11.81 25.85 -4.27
C HIS A 23 13.29 25.87 -4.63
N THR A 24 13.82 24.74 -5.09
CA THR A 24 15.24 24.61 -5.45
C THR A 24 15.36 24.09 -6.88
N LEU A 25 16.14 24.79 -7.70
CA LEU A 25 16.42 24.42 -9.09
C LEU A 25 17.91 24.11 -9.26
N PHE A 26 18.21 22.90 -9.75
CA PHE A 26 19.58 22.50 -10.08
C PHE A 26 19.87 22.77 -11.56
N LEU A 27 20.73 23.75 -11.83
CA LEU A 27 21.12 24.16 -13.19
C LEU A 27 22.60 23.87 -13.45
N GLY A 28 22.98 23.68 -14.72
CA GLY A 28 24.35 23.39 -15.10
C GLY A 28 24.49 22.66 -16.44
N LYS A 29 25.72 22.52 -16.93
CA LYS A 29 26.02 21.84 -18.21
C LYS A 29 25.72 20.33 -18.16
N ARG A 30 25.53 19.68 -19.31
CA ARG A 30 25.40 18.21 -19.36
C ARG A 30 26.64 17.57 -18.71
N GLY A 31 26.42 16.57 -17.85
CA GLY A 31 27.50 15.91 -17.08
C GLY A 31 27.91 16.62 -15.78
N SER A 32 27.32 17.78 -15.43
CA SER A 32 27.69 18.52 -14.22
C SER A 32 27.17 17.93 -12.90
N GLY A 33 26.68 16.68 -12.88
CA GLY A 33 26.18 16.04 -11.66
C GLY A 33 24.79 16.46 -11.17
N LYS A 34 23.99 17.22 -11.93
CA LYS A 34 22.61 17.60 -11.52
C LYS A 34 21.74 16.41 -11.13
N SER A 35 21.77 15.37 -11.96
CA SER A 35 21.02 14.13 -11.71
C SER A 35 21.56 13.37 -10.49
N SER A 36 22.79 13.64 -10.04
CA SER A 36 23.34 13.01 -8.84
C SER A 36 22.61 13.46 -7.59
N SER A 37 22.19 14.73 -7.48
CA SER A 37 21.41 15.21 -6.33
C SER A 37 20.04 14.53 -6.24
N TYR A 38 19.35 14.35 -7.38
CA TYR A 38 18.11 13.58 -7.45
C TYR A 38 18.33 12.10 -7.09
N LYS A 39 19.37 11.48 -7.63
CA LYS A 39 19.74 10.09 -7.31
C LYS A 39 20.12 9.92 -5.84
N ALA A 40 20.76 10.91 -5.21
CA ALA A 40 21.10 10.90 -3.80
C ALA A 40 19.85 10.95 -2.91
N LEU A 41 18.89 11.81 -3.26
CA LEU A 41 17.57 11.84 -2.61
C LEU A 41 16.87 10.48 -2.72
N LYS A 42 16.78 9.93 -3.94
CA LYS A 42 16.17 8.61 -4.20
C LYS A 42 16.87 7.50 -3.41
N PHE A 43 18.20 7.51 -3.40
CA PHE A 43 19.02 6.55 -2.67
C PHE A 43 18.73 6.57 -1.16
N CYS A 44 18.62 7.75 -0.56
CA CYS A 44 18.42 7.85 0.88
C CYS A 44 16.97 7.47 1.29
N LEU A 45 15.98 7.91 0.51
CA LEU A 45 14.55 7.77 0.81
C LEU A 45 13.91 6.46 0.37
N GLN A 46 14.49 5.71 -0.58
CA GLN A 46 13.95 4.41 -0.98
C GLN A 46 14.49 3.28 -0.09
N PRO A 47 13.63 2.44 0.50
CA PRO A 47 14.08 1.23 1.17
C PRO A 47 14.68 0.26 0.14
N ILE A 48 15.97 -0.05 0.30
CA ILE A 48 16.68 -0.98 -0.59
C ILE A 48 16.61 -2.37 0.03
N ALA A 49 15.90 -3.29 -0.63
CA ALA A 49 15.90 -4.70 -0.23
C ALA A 49 17.27 -5.32 -0.51
N SER A 50 17.86 -5.97 0.51
CA SER A 50 19.22 -6.55 0.43
C SER A 50 19.42 -7.63 -0.63
N THR A 51 18.33 -8.18 -1.17
CA THR A 51 18.35 -9.24 -2.19
C THR A 51 18.13 -8.73 -3.60
N ASN A 52 17.57 -7.53 -3.77
CA ASN A 52 17.28 -6.93 -5.07
C ASN A 52 17.64 -5.45 -5.00
N LEU A 53 18.92 -5.17 -5.21
CA LEU A 53 19.33 -3.81 -5.54
C LEU A 53 18.66 -3.41 -6.84
N PRO A 54 17.88 -2.32 -6.88
CA PRO A 54 17.37 -1.81 -8.14
C PRO A 54 18.52 -1.66 -9.11
N LYS A 55 18.36 -2.08 -10.38
CA LYS A 55 19.43 -2.04 -11.40
C LYS A 55 20.09 -0.66 -11.51
N GLU A 56 19.37 0.39 -11.14
CA GLU A 56 19.85 1.77 -11.08
C GLU A 56 20.92 2.01 -10.01
N PHE A 57 20.91 1.24 -8.92
CA PHE A 57 21.88 1.33 -7.82
C PHE A 57 22.99 0.27 -7.90
N SER A 58 22.87 -0.76 -8.75
CA SER A 58 23.94 -1.75 -8.93
C SER A 58 25.26 -1.11 -9.43
N ALA A 59 25.17 -0.09 -10.29
CA ALA A 59 26.30 0.72 -10.71
C ALA A 59 26.95 1.49 -9.55
N HIS A 60 26.14 1.98 -8.60
CA HIS A 60 26.64 2.67 -7.40
C HIS A 60 27.32 1.71 -6.43
N TYR A 61 26.90 0.44 -6.36
CA TYR A 61 27.62 -0.60 -5.61
C TYR A 61 28.94 -1.00 -6.28
N ALA A 62 29.00 -1.02 -7.61
CA ALA A 62 30.24 -1.20 -8.36
C ALA A 62 31.20 -0.01 -8.17
N GLU A 63 30.70 1.21 -8.04
CA GLU A 63 31.50 2.41 -7.74
C GLU A 63 31.93 2.45 -6.26
N ALA A 64 31.08 2.01 -5.33
CA ALA A 64 31.44 1.72 -3.92
C ALA A 64 32.51 0.63 -3.81
N SER A 65 32.67 -0.23 -4.81
CA SER A 65 33.75 -1.21 -4.84
C SER A 65 35.12 -0.58 -5.16
N GLN A 66 35.19 0.73 -5.41
CA GLN A 66 36.44 1.46 -5.64
C GLN A 66 36.76 2.46 -4.51
N THR A 67 35.82 2.75 -3.61
CA THR A 67 35.98 3.67 -2.47
C THR A 67 35.64 2.95 -1.16
N GLU A 68 36.24 3.34 -0.02
CA GLU A 68 36.00 2.62 1.25
C GLU A 68 34.59 2.83 1.80
N LYS A 69 34.02 4.03 1.60
CA LYS A 69 32.73 4.45 2.11
C LYS A 69 32.13 5.55 1.23
N PHE A 70 30.82 5.49 1.02
CA PHE A 70 30.05 6.68 0.64
C PHE A 70 28.78 6.80 1.47
N SER A 71 28.31 8.03 1.65
CA SER A 71 27.11 8.32 2.42
C SER A 71 26.31 9.45 1.79
N VAL A 72 24.99 9.36 1.92
CA VAL A 72 24.08 10.48 1.67
C VAL A 72 23.33 10.78 2.95
N THR A 73 23.51 11.99 3.47
CA THR A 73 22.77 12.52 4.62
C THR A 73 21.74 13.51 4.14
N LEU A 74 20.52 13.39 4.64
CA LEU A 74 19.45 14.36 4.47
C LEU A 74 19.16 15.00 5.82
N THR A 75 18.93 16.31 5.81
CA THR A 75 18.52 17.07 6.99
C THR A 75 17.19 17.72 6.71
N THR A 76 16.27 17.64 7.65
CA THR A 76 14.95 18.30 7.61
C THR A 76 15.03 19.70 8.21
N ASP A 77 13.97 20.48 8.00
CA ASP A 77 13.78 21.82 8.55
C ASP A 77 13.74 21.85 10.08
N ASP A 78 13.28 20.77 10.72
CA ASP A 78 13.29 20.58 12.18
C ASP A 78 14.64 20.08 12.74
N GLY A 79 15.64 19.87 11.88
CA GLY A 79 16.99 19.46 12.27
C GLY A 79 17.20 17.96 12.42
N GLN A 80 16.20 17.12 12.14
CA GLN A 80 16.38 15.67 12.08
C GLN A 80 17.29 15.29 10.91
N THR A 81 18.22 14.36 11.15
CA THR A 81 19.12 13.83 10.13
C THR A 81 18.84 12.37 9.87
N PHE A 82 18.98 11.97 8.61
CA PHE A 82 18.97 10.57 8.23
C PHE A 82 20.01 10.31 7.15
N THR A 83 20.79 9.25 7.37
CA THR A 83 21.96 8.94 6.56
C THR A 83 21.86 7.52 6.05
N ARG A 84 22.03 7.34 4.74
CA ARG A 84 22.27 6.02 4.16
C ARG A 84 23.73 5.90 3.77
N GLU A 85 24.38 4.83 4.24
CA GLU A 85 25.80 4.56 4.00
C GLU A 85 25.97 3.23 3.29
N LEU A 86 26.87 3.20 2.29
CA LEU A 86 27.48 1.97 1.81
C LEU A 86 28.93 1.92 2.27
N ILE A 87 29.28 0.84 2.96
CA ILE A 87 30.61 0.63 3.53
C ILE A 87 31.15 -0.69 2.99
N ARG A 88 32.30 -0.63 2.34
CA ARG A 88 33.04 -1.83 1.96
C ARG A 88 33.81 -2.35 3.16
N ASN A 89 33.66 -3.63 3.48
CA ASN A 89 34.45 -4.26 4.53
C ASN A 89 35.79 -4.80 3.99
N ALA A 90 36.67 -5.22 4.90
CA ALA A 90 37.97 -5.82 4.56
C ALA A 90 37.88 -7.10 3.69
N LYS A 91 36.70 -7.72 3.57
CA LYS A 91 36.44 -8.89 2.71
C LYS A 91 35.88 -8.49 1.34
N ASN A 92 35.87 -7.20 0.99
CA ASN A 92 35.28 -6.64 -0.23
C ASN A 92 33.76 -6.79 -0.33
N GLU A 93 33.06 -7.06 0.77
CA GLU A 93 31.61 -7.06 0.81
C GLU A 93 31.11 -5.64 1.12
N VAL A 94 30.13 -5.17 0.35
CA VAL A 94 29.48 -3.89 0.58
C VAL A 94 28.31 -4.09 1.54
N LYS A 95 28.35 -3.44 2.70
CA LYS A 95 27.26 -3.40 3.67
C LYS A 95 26.54 -2.06 3.60
N GLN A 96 25.23 -2.12 3.70
CA GLN A 96 24.38 -0.94 3.80
C GLN A 96 24.02 -0.67 5.26
N ARG A 97 23.98 0.60 5.66
CA ARG A 97 23.43 1.06 6.93
C ARG A 97 22.51 2.24 6.71
N PHE A 98 21.45 2.30 7.50
CA PHE A 98 20.58 3.46 7.59
C PHE A 98 20.67 3.99 9.02
N LEU A 99 20.89 5.30 9.16
CA LEU A 99 21.03 5.98 10.43
C LEU A 99 19.96 7.08 10.53
N SER A 100 19.40 7.26 11.72
CA SER A 100 18.56 8.41 12.07
C SER A 100 19.19 9.09 13.28
N ASN A 101 19.53 10.38 13.14
CA ASN A 101 20.28 11.14 14.16
C ASN A 101 21.51 10.35 14.67
N ASP A 102 22.33 9.85 13.72
CA ASP A 102 23.52 9.03 13.95
C ASP A 102 23.30 7.66 14.65
N LYS A 103 22.04 7.24 14.85
CA LYS A 103 21.71 5.92 15.38
C LYS A 103 21.33 4.97 14.26
N ALA A 104 22.05 3.85 14.16
CA ALA A 104 21.74 2.81 13.18
C ALA A 104 20.37 2.18 13.45
N LEU A 105 19.53 2.11 12.42
CA LEU A 105 18.22 1.47 12.48
C LEU A 105 18.28 0.07 11.89
N SER A 106 17.46 -0.86 12.43
CA SER A 106 17.17 -2.12 11.76
C SER A 106 16.31 -1.89 10.51
N LYS A 107 16.23 -2.87 9.60
CA LYS A 107 15.41 -2.77 8.38
C LYS A 107 13.94 -2.49 8.64
N ILE A 108 13.38 -3.07 9.70
CA ILE A 108 11.97 -2.86 10.08
C ILE A 108 11.79 -1.43 10.59
N GLN A 109 12.72 -0.95 11.43
CA GLN A 109 12.69 0.43 11.93
C GLN A 109 12.91 1.45 10.80
N GLU A 110 13.76 1.16 9.82
CA GLU A 110 13.95 1.98 8.62
C GLU A 110 12.66 2.10 7.82
N ALA A 111 11.97 0.97 7.55
CA ALA A 111 10.73 0.98 6.78
C ALA A 111 9.64 1.80 7.48
N ASN A 112 9.45 1.59 8.79
CA ASN A 112 8.48 2.35 9.58
C ASN A 112 8.86 3.84 9.62
N PHE A 113 10.14 4.16 9.82
CA PHE A 113 10.62 5.54 9.85
C PHE A 113 10.34 6.27 8.54
N LEU A 114 10.67 5.65 7.40
CA LEU A 114 10.42 6.25 6.08
C LEU A 114 8.93 6.38 5.79
N GLN A 115 8.11 5.44 6.27
CA GLN A 115 6.64 5.52 6.16
C GLN A 115 6.09 6.69 6.99
N ASP A 116 6.53 6.82 8.24
CA ASP A 116 6.11 7.90 9.16
C ASP A 116 6.55 9.28 8.64
N LEU A 117 7.69 9.35 7.95
CA LEU A 117 8.17 10.57 7.30
C LEU A 117 7.20 11.07 6.21
N GLY A 118 6.43 10.18 5.58
CA GLY A 118 5.49 10.53 4.51
C GLY A 118 6.12 11.16 3.26
N ILE A 119 7.45 11.14 3.13
CA ILE A 119 8.15 11.70 1.96
C ILE A 119 8.21 10.64 0.87
N THR A 120 7.48 10.89 -0.22
CA THR A 120 7.55 10.05 -1.43
C THR A 120 8.18 10.82 -2.58
N LEU A 121 9.17 10.22 -3.23
CA LEU A 121 9.73 10.72 -4.48
C LEU A 121 8.96 10.12 -5.66
N PRO A 122 8.27 10.92 -6.48
CA PRO A 122 7.62 10.43 -7.68
C PRO A 122 8.71 10.05 -8.70
N ASP A 123 8.66 8.80 -9.15
CA ASP A 123 9.52 8.30 -10.22
C ASP A 123 8.72 8.33 -11.52
N ILE A 124 8.83 9.44 -12.26
CA ILE A 124 8.00 9.69 -13.45
C ILE A 124 8.25 8.63 -14.53
N ASP A 125 9.51 8.23 -14.73
CA ASP A 125 9.86 7.25 -15.76
C ASP A 125 9.24 5.88 -15.44
N ASN A 126 9.37 5.41 -14.20
CA ASN A 126 8.74 4.18 -13.75
C ASN A 126 7.20 4.28 -13.76
N PHE A 127 6.63 5.43 -13.38
CA PHE A 127 5.19 5.66 -13.40
C PHE A 127 4.62 5.53 -14.82
N LEU A 128 5.31 6.04 -15.84
CA LEU A 128 4.86 5.94 -17.23
C LEU A 128 4.85 4.50 -17.74
N GLU A 129 5.78 3.67 -17.27
CA GLU A 129 5.92 2.25 -17.63
C GLU A 129 4.94 1.32 -16.89
N MET A 130 4.30 1.78 -15.80
CA MET A 130 3.31 1.01 -15.06
C MET A 130 2.01 0.80 -15.85
N SER A 131 1.30 -0.29 -15.55
CA SER A 131 -0.08 -0.48 -16.00
C SER A 131 -1.01 0.58 -15.38
N ASP A 132 -2.12 0.88 -16.05
CA ASP A 132 -3.06 1.92 -15.57
C ASP A 132 -3.59 1.64 -14.16
N GLN A 133 -3.83 0.37 -13.83
CA GLN A 133 -4.20 -0.05 -12.48
C GLN A 133 -3.11 0.29 -11.45
N LYS A 134 -1.85 0.00 -11.75
CA LYS A 134 -0.72 0.33 -10.86
C LYS A 134 -0.46 1.83 -10.75
N LYS A 135 -0.73 2.59 -11.81
CA LYS A 135 -0.68 4.06 -11.76
C LYS A 135 -1.72 4.62 -10.79
N ILE A 136 -2.94 4.08 -10.82
CA ILE A 136 -4.01 4.46 -9.90
C ILE A 136 -3.62 4.16 -8.44
N GLU A 137 -3.11 2.95 -8.18
CA GLU A 137 -2.59 2.57 -6.86
C GLU A 137 -1.45 3.50 -6.40
N HIS A 138 -0.52 3.83 -7.30
CA HIS A 138 0.59 4.74 -7.01
C HIS A 138 0.10 6.17 -6.69
N LEU A 139 -0.93 6.65 -7.38
CA LEU A 139 -1.54 7.95 -7.12
C LEU A 139 -2.25 7.98 -5.77
N PHE A 140 -2.97 6.92 -5.39
CA PHE A 140 -3.57 6.83 -4.06
C PHE A 140 -2.53 6.79 -2.94
N LYS A 141 -1.34 6.23 -3.20
CA LYS A 141 -0.23 6.26 -2.25
C LYS A 141 0.38 7.66 -2.08
N ILE A 142 0.49 8.42 -3.16
CA ILE A 142 1.05 9.80 -3.13
C ILE A 142 0.04 10.79 -2.56
N PHE A 143 -1.23 10.61 -2.92
CA PHE A 143 -2.35 11.46 -2.51
C PHE A 143 -3.31 10.59 -1.69
N PRO A 144 -2.95 10.28 -0.43
CA PRO A 144 -3.83 9.52 0.44
C PRO A 144 -5.16 10.25 0.54
N CYS A 145 -6.23 9.60 0.10
CA CYS A 145 -7.57 10.08 0.34
C CYS A 145 -7.81 10.08 1.86
N GLU A 146 -8.61 11.02 2.38
CA GLU A 146 -9.04 11.01 3.79
C GLU A 146 -9.74 9.69 4.19
N VAL A 147 -10.19 8.94 3.19
CA VAL A 147 -10.72 7.59 3.30
C VAL A 147 -9.64 6.60 2.85
N ASP A 148 -9.31 5.66 3.73
CA ASP A 148 -8.39 4.55 3.48
C ASP A 148 -9.03 3.54 2.50
N VAL A 149 -8.92 3.83 1.21
CA VAL A 149 -9.50 3.02 0.11
C VAL A 149 -8.92 1.61 0.10
N GLU A 150 -7.65 1.45 0.46
CA GLU A 150 -6.99 0.15 0.56
C GLU A 150 -7.66 -0.71 1.64
N LYS A 151 -7.90 -0.13 2.82
CA LYS A 151 -8.63 -0.80 3.91
C LYS A 151 -10.08 -1.11 3.56
N LEU A 152 -10.79 -0.24 2.82
CA LEU A 152 -12.15 -0.53 2.34
C LEU A 152 -12.15 -1.69 1.35
N THR A 153 -11.17 -1.74 0.45
CA THR A 153 -11.03 -2.83 -0.53
C THR A 153 -10.75 -4.16 0.18
N ASP A 154 -9.80 -4.17 1.13
CA ASP A 154 -9.51 -5.32 1.99
C ASP A 154 -10.75 -5.80 2.77
N GLN A 155 -11.57 -4.86 3.26
CA GLN A 155 -12.81 -5.18 3.97
C GLN A 155 -13.88 -5.77 3.05
N ILE A 156 -13.98 -5.29 1.80
CA ILE A 156 -14.89 -5.85 0.79
C ILE A 156 -14.46 -7.27 0.43
N ASP A 157 -13.16 -7.50 0.22
CA ASP A 157 -12.65 -8.82 -0.17
C ASP A 157 -12.82 -9.85 0.95
N ARG A 158 -12.57 -9.48 2.21
CA ARG A 158 -12.87 -10.35 3.36
C ARG A 158 -14.35 -10.69 3.49
N SER A 159 -15.24 -9.72 3.29
CA SER A 159 -16.68 -9.98 3.34
C SER A 159 -17.13 -10.91 2.21
N LYS A 160 -16.56 -10.80 1.00
CA LYS A 160 -16.81 -11.75 -0.10
C LYS A 160 -16.30 -13.16 0.21
N GLU A 161 -15.15 -13.29 0.86
CA GLU A 161 -14.66 -14.60 1.31
C GLU A 161 -15.63 -15.25 2.31
N GLN A 162 -16.14 -14.47 3.27
CA GLN A 162 -17.14 -14.92 4.24
C GLN A 162 -18.46 -15.34 3.59
N GLU A 163 -18.96 -14.56 2.62
CA GLU A 163 -20.15 -14.91 1.83
C GLU A 163 -20.01 -16.28 1.16
N ASN A 164 -18.87 -16.50 0.48
CA ASN A 164 -18.56 -17.77 -0.19
C ASN A 164 -18.46 -18.93 0.81
N GLU A 165 -17.91 -18.71 2.00
CA GLU A 165 -17.82 -19.73 3.04
C GLU A 165 -19.21 -20.13 3.57
N LEU A 166 -20.07 -19.15 3.84
CA LEU A 166 -21.45 -19.38 4.29
C LEU A 166 -22.26 -20.13 3.24
N GLN A 167 -22.15 -19.75 1.96
CA GLN A 167 -22.80 -20.46 0.85
C GLN A 167 -22.36 -21.93 0.77
N ARG A 168 -21.07 -22.22 0.94
CA ARG A 168 -20.54 -23.60 0.98
C ARG A 168 -21.09 -24.38 2.17
N LYS A 169 -21.17 -23.76 3.36
CA LYS A 169 -21.75 -24.41 4.56
C LYS A 169 -23.22 -24.76 4.35
N ILE A 170 -24.00 -23.86 3.76
CA ILE A 170 -25.41 -24.12 3.42
C ILE A 170 -25.53 -25.31 2.47
N LEU A 171 -24.73 -25.34 1.41
CA LEU A 171 -24.76 -26.42 0.42
C LEU A 171 -24.45 -27.78 1.08
N GLY A 172 -23.37 -27.87 1.85
CA GLY A 172 -22.97 -29.10 2.52
C GLY A 172 -24.00 -29.58 3.55
N LYS A 173 -24.72 -28.68 4.22
CA LYS A 173 -25.82 -29.05 5.14
C LYS A 173 -27.08 -29.51 4.40
N ARG A 174 -27.40 -28.93 3.23
CA ARG A 174 -28.50 -29.42 2.38
C ARG A 174 -28.24 -30.83 1.86
N GLU A 175 -27.02 -31.13 1.43
CA GLU A 175 -26.60 -32.48 1.04
C GLU A 175 -26.73 -33.47 2.21
N ALA A 176 -26.38 -33.05 3.42
CA ALA A 176 -26.55 -33.88 4.62
C ALA A 176 -28.03 -34.19 4.92
N ILE A 177 -28.94 -33.19 4.80
CA ILE A 177 -30.38 -33.43 4.93
C ILE A 177 -30.86 -34.42 3.88
N GLN A 178 -30.48 -34.24 2.61
CA GLN A 178 -30.88 -35.15 1.54
C GLN A 178 -30.42 -36.58 1.81
N SER A 179 -29.19 -36.78 2.29
CA SER A 179 -28.70 -38.11 2.68
C SER A 179 -29.47 -38.71 3.86
N LEU A 180 -29.83 -37.91 4.87
CA LEU A 180 -30.63 -38.37 6.00
C LEU A 180 -32.07 -38.73 5.58
N GLU A 181 -32.68 -37.95 4.68
CA GLU A 181 -34.00 -38.23 4.10
C GLU A 181 -34.00 -39.53 3.27
N GLU A 182 -32.96 -39.74 2.46
CA GLU A 182 -32.76 -41.00 1.72
C GLU A 182 -32.63 -42.19 2.68
N GLN A 183 -31.86 -42.08 3.76
CA GLN A 183 -31.76 -43.12 4.80
C GLN A 183 -33.12 -43.39 5.47
N LEU A 184 -33.91 -42.35 5.72
CA LEU A 184 -35.26 -42.45 6.29
C LEU A 184 -36.20 -43.22 5.35
N SER A 185 -36.06 -43.04 4.04
CA SER A 185 -36.89 -43.69 3.02
C SER A 185 -36.56 -45.18 2.82
N VAL A 186 -35.31 -45.59 3.11
CA VAL A 186 -34.82 -46.95 2.88
C VAL A 186 -35.01 -47.86 4.10
N PHE A 187 -35.13 -47.30 5.31
CA PHE A 187 -35.29 -48.10 6.53
C PHE A 187 -36.70 -48.70 6.68
N PRO A 188 -36.85 -50.04 6.70
CA PRO A 188 -38.14 -50.67 6.92
C PRO A 188 -38.52 -50.64 8.41
N VAL A 189 -39.31 -49.65 8.84
CA VAL A 189 -40.29 -49.56 9.96
C VAL A 189 -39.93 -50.18 11.35
N ALA A 190 -38.76 -50.76 11.59
CA ALA A 190 -38.57 -51.68 12.71
C ALA A 190 -38.27 -51.04 14.07
N SER A 191 -37.90 -49.76 14.16
CA SER A 191 -37.79 -49.08 15.46
C SER A 191 -38.08 -47.58 15.35
N GLY A 192 -39.26 -47.17 15.83
CA GLY A 192 -39.69 -45.77 15.88
C GLY A 192 -38.68 -44.84 16.58
N ALA A 193 -37.88 -45.35 17.52
CA ALA A 193 -36.80 -44.61 18.17
C ALA A 193 -35.69 -44.14 17.20
N THR A 194 -35.38 -44.90 16.15
CA THR A 194 -34.35 -44.52 15.16
C THR A 194 -34.90 -43.48 14.19
N ILE A 195 -36.19 -43.58 13.83
CA ILE A 195 -36.87 -42.61 12.97
C ILE A 195 -36.99 -41.25 13.68
N GLU A 196 -37.37 -41.23 14.96
CA GLU A 196 -37.45 -40.00 15.75
C GLU A 196 -36.08 -39.32 15.91
N LEU A 197 -35.01 -40.09 16.09
CA LEU A 197 -33.64 -39.55 16.16
C LEU A 197 -33.23 -38.86 14.86
N LEU A 198 -33.48 -39.51 13.71
CA LEU A 198 -33.18 -38.93 12.39
C LEU A 198 -34.03 -37.68 12.11
N GLN A 199 -35.31 -37.70 12.44
CA GLN A 199 -36.19 -36.52 12.29
C GLN A 199 -35.73 -35.35 13.16
N LYS A 200 -35.26 -35.62 14.39
CA LYS A 200 -34.71 -34.61 15.28
C LYS A 200 -33.40 -34.02 14.71
N GLU A 201 -32.55 -34.85 14.11
CA GLU A 201 -31.29 -34.42 13.49
C GLU A 201 -31.53 -33.59 12.22
N ILE A 202 -32.54 -33.94 11.42
CA ILE A 202 -33.02 -33.11 10.29
C ILE A 202 -33.49 -31.75 10.81
N ALA A 203 -34.37 -31.70 11.81
CA ALA A 203 -34.88 -30.43 12.37
C ALA A 203 -33.76 -29.54 12.97
N GLN A 204 -32.75 -30.15 13.60
CA GLN A 204 -31.56 -29.43 14.08
C GLN A 204 -30.70 -28.90 12.93
N THR A 205 -30.60 -29.65 11.83
CA THR A 205 -29.85 -29.24 10.65
C THR A 205 -30.59 -28.13 9.88
N GLU A 206 -31.92 -28.21 9.76
CA GLU A 206 -32.76 -27.17 9.17
C GLU A 206 -32.69 -25.84 9.93
N THR A 207 -32.71 -25.89 11.26
CA THR A 207 -32.51 -24.69 12.09
C THR A 207 -31.13 -24.09 11.87
N THR A 208 -30.09 -24.92 11.82
CA THR A 208 -28.72 -24.48 11.50
C THR A 208 -28.64 -23.84 10.10
N ILE A 209 -29.34 -24.38 9.10
CA ILE A 209 -29.40 -23.78 7.75
C ILE A 209 -30.09 -22.42 7.80
N LYS A 210 -31.21 -22.29 8.51
CA LYS A 210 -31.92 -21.01 8.65
C LYS A 210 -31.04 -19.94 9.30
N ASP A 211 -30.24 -20.31 10.30
CA ASP A 211 -29.29 -19.39 10.94
C ASP A 211 -28.22 -18.93 9.94
N TYR A 212 -27.66 -19.83 9.14
CA TYR A 212 -26.70 -19.46 8.09
C TYR A 212 -27.33 -18.63 6.96
N GLU A 213 -28.57 -18.92 6.56
CA GLU A 213 -29.31 -18.12 5.57
C GLU A 213 -29.64 -16.72 6.10
N GLN A 214 -29.83 -16.56 7.41
CA GLN A 214 -29.94 -15.25 8.04
C GLN A 214 -28.60 -14.51 8.03
N GLN A 215 -27.51 -15.16 8.45
CA GLN A 215 -26.17 -14.56 8.41
C GLN A 215 -25.75 -14.16 7.00
N LEU A 216 -26.07 -14.98 6.00
CA LEU A 216 -25.80 -14.66 4.59
C LEU A 216 -26.53 -13.39 4.16
N ARG A 217 -27.82 -13.24 4.51
CA ARG A 217 -28.59 -12.02 4.19
C ARG A 217 -28.02 -10.78 4.89
N GLU A 218 -27.56 -10.92 6.13
CA GLU A 218 -26.93 -9.83 6.88
C GLU A 218 -25.60 -9.40 6.23
N GLU A 219 -24.76 -10.34 5.79
CA GLU A 219 -23.51 -10.05 5.07
C GLU A 219 -23.76 -9.48 3.66
N GLU A 220 -24.72 -10.02 2.90
CA GLU A 220 -25.12 -9.48 1.60
C GLU A 220 -25.59 -8.03 1.73
N TRP A 221 -26.40 -7.72 2.75
CA TRP A 221 -26.83 -6.36 3.04
C TRP A 221 -25.65 -5.46 3.44
N ALA A 222 -24.72 -5.96 4.26
CA ALA A 222 -23.54 -5.20 4.66
C ALA A 222 -22.62 -4.88 3.46
N ILE A 223 -22.44 -5.81 2.52
CA ILE A 223 -21.69 -5.58 1.27
C ILE A 223 -22.38 -4.50 0.43
N GLN A 224 -23.70 -4.60 0.25
CA GLN A 224 -24.46 -3.61 -0.52
C GLN A 224 -24.38 -2.22 0.12
N GLU A 225 -24.49 -2.11 1.44
CA GLU A 225 -24.42 -0.83 2.13
C GLU A 225 -23.02 -0.22 2.01
N ARG A 226 -21.95 -1.01 2.17
CA ARG A 226 -20.57 -0.54 1.94
C ARG A 226 -20.34 -0.06 0.51
N GLN A 227 -20.88 -0.77 -0.49
CA GLN A 227 -20.82 -0.33 -1.88
C GLN A 227 -21.60 0.95 -2.13
N ARG A 228 -22.79 1.10 -1.52
CA ARG A 228 -23.59 2.34 -1.63
C ARG A 228 -22.85 3.52 -1.02
N ILE A 229 -22.28 3.36 0.17
CA ILE A 229 -21.47 4.39 0.82
C ILE A 229 -20.34 4.83 -0.14
N SER A 230 -19.57 3.87 -0.68
CA SER A 230 -18.50 4.16 -1.64
C SER A 230 -18.99 4.93 -2.87
N ILE A 231 -20.13 4.54 -3.47
CA ILE A 231 -20.69 5.23 -4.64
C ILE A 231 -21.17 6.64 -4.28
N THR A 232 -21.86 6.81 -3.15
CA THR A 232 -22.35 8.13 -2.71
C THR A 232 -21.21 9.09 -2.37
N GLU A 233 -20.11 8.58 -1.83
CA GLU A 233 -18.91 9.36 -1.55
C GLU A 233 -18.19 9.77 -2.84
N ASP A 234 -18.10 8.87 -3.83
CA ASP A 234 -17.57 9.18 -5.16
C ASP A 234 -18.41 10.26 -5.88
N GLU A 235 -19.74 10.17 -5.77
CA GLU A 235 -20.65 11.19 -6.33
C GLU A 235 -20.54 12.53 -5.62
N ALA A 236 -20.42 12.55 -4.29
CA ALA A 236 -20.22 13.77 -3.51
C ALA A 236 -18.91 14.46 -3.91
N LYS A 237 -17.81 13.70 -4.03
CA LYS A 237 -16.51 14.22 -4.48
C LYS A 237 -16.55 14.76 -5.90
N ARG A 238 -17.22 14.08 -6.83
CA ARG A 238 -17.41 14.59 -8.21
C ARG A 238 -18.18 15.91 -8.24
N ARG A 239 -19.19 16.08 -7.38
CA ARG A 239 -19.94 17.33 -7.27
C ARG A 239 -19.08 18.46 -6.69
N GLU A 240 -18.26 18.16 -5.68
CA GLU A 240 -17.36 19.13 -5.06
C GLU A 240 -16.26 19.57 -6.04
N GLN A 241 -15.66 18.63 -6.78
CA GLN A 241 -14.69 18.93 -7.84
C GLN A 241 -15.32 19.78 -8.97
N ALA A 242 -16.52 19.43 -9.42
CA ALA A 242 -17.23 20.20 -10.44
C ALA A 242 -17.60 21.62 -9.95
N ALA A 243 -17.89 21.79 -8.64
CA ALA A 243 -18.15 23.09 -8.04
C ALA A 243 -16.87 23.93 -7.94
N ALA A 244 -15.75 23.32 -7.52
CA ALA A 244 -14.44 23.98 -7.44
C ALA A 244 -13.94 24.41 -8.82
N GLU A 245 -14.10 23.59 -9.86
CA GLU A 245 -13.74 23.96 -11.24
C GLU A 245 -14.59 25.12 -11.77
N LYS A 246 -15.89 25.14 -11.47
CA LYS A 246 -16.76 26.26 -11.84
C LYS A 246 -16.37 27.55 -11.12
N ALA A 247 -16.07 27.48 -9.83
CA ALA A 247 -15.63 28.64 -9.06
C ALA A 247 -14.29 29.20 -9.58
N THR A 248 -13.35 28.32 -9.92
CA THR A 248 -12.05 28.72 -10.49
C THR A 248 -12.20 29.38 -11.86
N LYS A 249 -13.09 28.85 -12.72
CA LYS A 249 -13.38 29.45 -14.04
C LYS A 249 -14.05 30.83 -13.90
N GLN A 250 -15.00 30.99 -12.98
CA GLN A 250 -15.65 32.28 -12.72
C GLN A 250 -14.67 33.32 -12.18
N ALA A 251 -13.76 32.94 -11.27
CA ALA A 251 -12.73 33.83 -10.75
C ALA A 251 -11.70 34.27 -11.81
N GLN A 252 -11.39 33.41 -12.78
CA GLN A 252 -10.53 33.75 -13.92
C GLN A 252 -11.22 34.66 -14.93
N GLU A 253 -12.54 34.55 -15.07
CA GLU A 253 -13.33 35.38 -15.98
C GLU A 253 -13.55 36.79 -15.42
N THR A 254 -13.80 36.93 -14.12
CA THR A 254 -13.85 38.25 -13.45
C THR A 254 -12.51 38.96 -13.46
N ALA A 255 -11.40 38.24 -13.24
CA ALA A 255 -10.05 38.82 -13.28
C ALA A 255 -9.58 39.25 -14.69
N ARG A 256 -10.33 38.91 -15.75
CA ARG A 256 -10.06 39.35 -17.14
C ARG A 256 -10.86 40.59 -17.55
N LEU A 257 -11.85 40.98 -16.76
CA LEU A 257 -12.75 42.11 -17.02
C LEU A 257 -12.36 43.38 -16.25
N ASP A 258 -11.44 43.26 -15.28
CA ASP A 258 -10.76 44.36 -14.58
C ASP A 258 -9.40 44.69 -15.22
#